data_AF-A0A7Z2MV13-F1
#
_entry.id   AF-A0A7Z2MV13-F1
#
_cell.length_a   1.000
_cell.length_b   1.000
_cell.length_c   1.000
_cell.angle_alpha   90.00
_cell.angle_beta   90.00
_cell.angle_gamma   90.00
#
_symmetry.space_group_name_H-M   'P 1'
#
loop_
_entity.id
_entity.type
_entity.pdbx_description
1 polymer ?
#
loop_
_entity_poly.entity_id
_entity_poly.type
_entity_poly.pdbx_seq_one_letter_code
_entity_poly.pdbx_strand_id
1 'polypeptide(L)'
;MKKIIMVLVGGSLLAGCANHQVTKYRGDDSKPIIVTDYYQKIPNTAGGVEVSFTAFNMSEKPIKYLDFYGKHFDRVGEQTNDRITGAETKGYRFVGPYKSEARIYGRFGPSFYNGSAHCMMIDSIKVTYMDSTELELQGDKLKDVLVIGNTTCRNLINR
;
A
#
# COMPACT_ATOMS: atom_id res chain seq x y z
N MET A 1 -15.63 23.85 -50.82
CA MET A 1 -15.91 22.44 -50.45
C MET A 1 -14.85 21.97 -49.45
N LYS A 2 -15.23 21.78 -48.18
CA LYS A 2 -14.56 20.89 -47.22
C LYS A 2 -15.49 20.77 -46.02
N LYS A 3 -16.21 19.66 -45.93
CA LYS A 3 -17.05 19.30 -44.79
C LYS A 3 -16.12 18.88 -43.66
N ILE A 4 -16.11 19.63 -42.56
CA ILE A 4 -15.51 19.16 -41.30
C ILE A 4 -16.66 18.57 -40.48
N ILE A 5 -16.76 17.25 -40.51
CA ILE A 5 -17.53 16.49 -39.53
C ILE A 5 -16.50 16.05 -38.50
N MET A 6 -16.45 16.72 -37.36
CA MET A 6 -15.81 16.16 -36.16
C MET A 6 -16.94 15.61 -35.29
N VAL A 7 -17.06 14.29 -35.36
CA VAL A 7 -17.96 13.48 -34.54
C VAL A 7 -17.61 13.74 -33.08
N LEU A 8 -18.55 14.35 -32.34
CA LEU A 8 -18.59 14.25 -30.88
C LEU A 8 -18.83 12.77 -30.55
N VAL A 9 -17.77 12.01 -30.30
CA VAL A 9 -17.91 10.74 -29.58
C VAL A 9 -18.13 11.12 -28.12
N GLY A 10 -19.41 11.31 -27.79
CA GLY A 10 -19.88 11.37 -26.41
C GLY A 10 -19.57 10.05 -25.73
N GLY A 11 -18.40 9.95 -25.13
CA GLY A 11 -18.10 8.96 -24.11
C GLY A 11 -18.76 9.44 -22.82
N SER A 12 -19.99 8.99 -22.59
CA SER A 12 -20.63 9.07 -21.27
C SER A 12 -19.77 8.29 -20.28
N LEU A 13 -18.86 8.98 -19.61
CA LEU A 13 -18.13 8.46 -18.47
C LEU A 13 -19.16 8.26 -17.36
N LEU A 14 -19.67 7.04 -17.26
CA LEU A 14 -20.27 6.53 -16.04
C LEU A 14 -19.19 6.62 -14.96
N ALA A 15 -19.11 7.77 -14.28
CA ALA A 15 -18.28 7.99 -13.11
C ALA A 15 -18.87 7.20 -11.93
N GLY A 16 -18.96 5.88 -12.08
CA GLY A 16 -19.28 4.98 -10.99
C GLY A 16 -18.08 4.93 -10.06
N CYS A 17 -18.23 5.50 -8.86
CA CYS A 17 -17.43 5.27 -7.63
C CYS A 17 -15.94 4.89 -7.81
N ALA A 18 -15.24 5.44 -8.79
CA ALA A 18 -13.84 5.14 -9.02
C ALA A 18 -13.04 5.85 -7.93
N ASN A 19 -12.13 5.11 -7.28
CA ASN A 19 -11.27 5.72 -6.27
C ASN A 19 -10.45 6.85 -6.92
N HIS A 20 -10.46 8.04 -6.31
CA HIS A 20 -9.79 9.22 -6.87
C HIS A 20 -8.31 8.98 -7.16
N GLN A 21 -7.60 8.24 -6.28
CA GLN A 21 -6.20 7.93 -6.48
C GLN A 21 -5.99 7.00 -7.69
N VAL A 22 -6.85 5.98 -7.84
CA VAL A 22 -6.80 5.09 -9.03
C VAL A 22 -7.00 5.89 -10.30
N THR A 23 -7.96 6.82 -10.32
CA THR A 23 -8.19 7.66 -11.51
C THR A 23 -7.01 8.60 -11.78
N LYS A 24 -6.40 9.17 -10.75
CA LYS A 24 -5.25 10.08 -10.86
C LYS A 24 -4.00 9.42 -11.46
N TYR A 25 -3.74 8.16 -11.12
CA TYR A 25 -2.54 7.43 -11.54
C TYR A 25 -2.80 6.40 -12.66
N ARG A 26 -4.00 6.39 -13.24
CA ARG A 26 -4.35 5.48 -14.34
C ARG A 26 -3.45 5.74 -15.55
N GLY A 27 -2.84 4.67 -16.07
CA GLY A 27 -1.95 4.73 -17.24
C GLY A 27 -0.52 5.22 -16.93
N ASP A 28 -0.18 5.43 -15.65
CA ASP A 28 1.21 5.68 -15.25
C ASP A 28 1.95 4.36 -15.03
N ASP A 29 2.61 3.87 -16.08
CA ASP A 29 3.36 2.62 -16.06
C ASP A 29 4.53 2.60 -15.05
N SER A 30 4.95 3.77 -14.55
CA SER A 30 5.97 3.84 -13.48
C SER A 30 5.42 3.39 -12.12
N LYS A 31 4.09 3.30 -11.95
CA LYS A 31 3.42 2.95 -10.69
C LYS A 31 2.52 1.73 -10.92
N PRO A 32 3.08 0.52 -11.09
CA PRO A 32 2.30 -0.72 -11.26
C PRO A 32 1.46 -1.09 -10.03
N ILE A 33 1.70 -0.42 -8.91
CA ILE A 33 0.92 -0.45 -7.68
C ILE A 33 0.91 0.95 -7.09
N ILE A 34 -0.18 1.31 -6.40
CA ILE A 34 -0.21 2.49 -5.52
C ILE A 34 -0.67 2.10 -4.12
N VAL A 35 0.06 2.54 -3.10
CA VAL A 35 -0.35 2.44 -1.69
C VAL A 35 -1.03 3.74 -1.31
N THR A 36 -2.30 3.64 -0.92
CA THR A 36 -3.15 4.81 -0.65
C THR A 36 -3.41 5.01 0.84
N ASP A 37 -3.14 4.01 1.67
CA ASP A 37 -3.17 4.15 3.11
C ASP A 37 -2.36 3.05 3.81
N TYR A 38 -1.67 3.39 4.90
CA TYR A 38 -1.22 2.40 5.88
C TYR A 38 -1.04 3.08 7.24
N TYR A 39 -1.28 2.33 8.30
CA TYR A 39 -1.03 2.80 9.66
C TYR A 39 -1.01 1.64 10.63
N GLN A 40 -0.34 1.83 11.76
CA GLN A 40 -0.53 0.95 12.92
C GLN A 40 -1.55 1.52 13.92
N LYS A 41 -2.24 0.64 14.64
CA LYS A 41 -2.95 1.02 15.87
C LYS A 41 -1.96 1.10 17.03
N ILE A 42 -2.35 1.83 18.06
CA ILE A 42 -1.63 1.86 19.34
C ILE A 42 -1.56 0.42 19.89
N PRO A 43 -0.41 -0.02 20.43
CA PRO A 43 -0.29 -1.34 21.04
C PRO A 43 -1.38 -1.60 22.07
N ASN A 44 -1.91 -2.82 22.10
CA ASN A 44 -2.84 -3.24 23.14
C ASN A 44 -2.12 -3.44 24.50
N THR A 45 -2.86 -3.86 25.53
CA THR A 45 -2.31 -4.05 26.88
C THR A 45 -1.21 -5.12 26.97
N ALA A 46 -1.15 -6.06 26.02
CA ALA A 46 -0.07 -7.05 25.89
C ALA A 46 1.08 -6.57 24.98
N GLY A 47 1.06 -5.30 24.55
CA GLY A 47 2.04 -4.73 23.61
C GLY A 47 1.85 -5.14 22.15
N GLY A 48 0.74 -5.82 21.82
CA GLY A 48 0.44 -6.28 20.47
C GLY A 48 0.02 -5.15 19.55
N VAL A 49 0.69 -5.04 18.40
CA VAL A 49 0.44 -4.04 17.35
C VAL A 49 -0.40 -4.66 16.23
N GLU A 50 -1.48 -3.96 15.87
CA GLU A 50 -2.28 -4.23 14.66
C GLU A 50 -1.92 -3.20 13.59
N VAL A 51 -1.75 -3.64 12.35
CA VAL A 51 -1.49 -2.76 11.20
C VAL A 51 -2.63 -2.83 10.19
N SER A 52 -2.88 -1.73 9.49
CA SER A 52 -3.82 -1.63 8.39
C SER A 52 -3.08 -1.18 7.13
N PHE A 53 -3.49 -1.70 5.98
CA PHE A 53 -2.88 -1.39 4.70
C PHE A 53 -3.95 -1.33 3.60
N THR A 54 -3.83 -0.38 2.69
CA THR A 54 -4.65 -0.27 1.47
C THR A 54 -3.77 0.11 0.28
N ALA A 55 -3.85 -0.70 -0.77
CA ALA A 55 -3.24 -0.45 -2.06
C ALA A 55 -4.20 -0.79 -3.21
N PHE A 56 -3.78 -0.50 -4.43
CA PHE A 56 -4.48 -0.88 -5.66
C PHE A 56 -3.48 -1.45 -6.66
N ASN A 57 -3.86 -2.54 -7.33
CA ASN A 57 -3.13 -3.00 -8.50
C ASN A 57 -3.36 -2.02 -9.65
N MET A 58 -2.31 -1.42 -10.18
CA MET A 58 -2.41 -0.47 -11.30
C MET A 58 -1.89 -1.06 -12.60
N SER A 59 -1.36 -2.29 -12.58
CA SER A 59 -0.93 -2.99 -13.78
C SER A 59 -2.06 -3.83 -14.37
N GLU A 60 -1.92 -4.21 -15.64
CA GLU A 60 -2.82 -5.16 -16.29
C GLU A 60 -2.60 -6.60 -15.80
N LYS A 61 -1.44 -6.89 -15.21
CA LYS A 61 -1.08 -8.23 -14.71
C LYS A 61 -1.77 -8.48 -13.37
N PRO A 62 -2.55 -9.57 -13.22
CA PRO A 62 -3.12 -9.94 -11.94
C PRO A 62 -2.04 -10.26 -10.90
N ILE A 63 -2.15 -9.68 -9.71
CA ILE A 63 -1.22 -9.92 -8.60
C ILE A 63 -1.63 -11.19 -7.85
N LYS A 64 -0.68 -12.11 -7.66
CA LYS A 64 -0.83 -13.33 -6.85
C LYS A 64 -0.56 -13.05 -5.37
N TYR A 65 0.55 -12.38 -5.07
CA TYR A 65 0.91 -11.98 -3.72
C TYR A 65 1.36 -10.52 -3.69
N LEU A 66 0.91 -9.81 -2.66
CA LEU A 66 1.48 -8.53 -2.27
C LEU A 66 2.02 -8.69 -0.87
N ASP A 67 3.34 -8.66 -0.76
CA ASP A 67 4.06 -8.63 0.49
C ASP A 67 4.48 -7.19 0.80
N PHE A 68 4.28 -6.76 2.04
CA PHE A 68 4.91 -5.54 2.53
C PHE A 68 5.61 -5.81 3.84
N TYR A 69 6.69 -5.08 4.06
CA TYR A 69 7.54 -5.21 5.23
C TYR A 69 7.56 -3.88 5.97
N GLY A 70 7.23 -3.92 7.26
CA GLY A 70 7.12 -2.73 8.10
C GLY A 70 8.15 -2.70 9.21
N LYS A 71 8.70 -1.50 9.47
CA LYS A 71 9.49 -1.16 10.65
C LYS A 71 8.62 -0.37 11.62
N HIS A 72 8.83 -0.57 12.90
CA HIS A 72 8.04 0.05 13.97
C HIS A 72 8.92 0.96 14.80
N PHE A 73 8.41 2.16 15.12
CA PHE A 73 9.17 3.21 15.79
C PHE A 73 8.42 3.70 17.01
N ASP A 74 9.16 4.14 18.02
CA ASP A 74 8.58 4.74 19.21
C ASP A 74 8.15 6.20 19.00
N ARG A 75 7.83 6.90 20.09
CA ARG A 75 7.37 8.31 20.04
C ARG A 75 8.47 9.31 19.71
N VAL A 76 9.73 8.96 19.92
CA VAL A 76 10.89 9.82 19.65
C VAL A 76 11.55 9.51 18.31
N GLY A 77 11.06 8.46 17.61
CA GLY A 77 11.51 8.10 16.27
C GLY A 77 12.60 7.02 16.26
N GLU A 78 12.83 6.34 17.38
CA GLU A 78 13.76 5.22 17.45
C GLU A 78 13.08 3.93 16.97
N GLN A 79 13.79 3.15 16.16
CA GLN A 79 13.28 1.86 15.70
C GLN A 79 13.19 0.89 16.89
N THR A 80 12.09 0.16 16.94
CA THR A 80 11.81 -0.84 17.96
C THR A 80 11.77 -2.23 17.34
N ASN A 81 12.14 -3.24 18.12
CA ASN A 81 12.14 -4.64 17.69
C ASN A 81 10.96 -5.39 18.29
N ASP A 82 10.53 -6.46 17.64
CA ASP A 82 9.50 -7.36 18.16
C ASP A 82 10.05 -8.09 19.39
N ARG A 83 9.41 -7.95 20.54
CA ARG A 83 9.90 -8.55 21.80
C ARG A 83 9.77 -10.08 21.84
N ILE A 84 8.95 -10.66 20.96
CA ILE A 84 8.79 -12.12 20.88
C ILE A 84 9.87 -12.76 20.00
N THR A 85 10.16 -12.15 18.85
CA THR A 85 11.04 -12.75 17.83
C THR A 85 12.41 -12.09 17.73
N GLY A 86 12.58 -10.90 18.31
CA GLY A 86 13.76 -10.05 18.12
C GLY A 86 13.82 -9.35 16.75
N ALA A 87 12.81 -9.55 15.89
CA ALA A 87 12.84 -9.03 14.52
C ALA A 87 12.71 -7.50 14.47
N GLU A 88 13.56 -6.89 13.66
CA GLU A 88 13.56 -5.45 13.36
C GLU A 88 12.45 -5.05 12.37
N THR A 89 12.09 -5.98 11.48
CA THR A 89 11.11 -5.79 10.41
C THR A 89 10.08 -6.92 10.45
N LYS A 90 8.81 -6.59 10.21
CA LYS A 90 7.71 -7.57 10.11
C LYS A 90 7.13 -7.61 8.70
N GLY A 91 7.04 -8.80 8.12
CA GLY A 91 6.40 -9.04 6.82
C GLY A 91 4.92 -9.40 6.93
N TYR A 92 4.13 -8.98 5.94
CA TYR A 92 2.70 -9.19 5.84
C TYR A 92 2.32 -9.54 4.39
N ARG A 93 1.45 -10.53 4.20
CA ARG A 93 1.08 -11.03 2.87
C ARG A 93 -0.40 -10.92 2.60
N PHE A 94 -0.75 -10.32 1.48
CA PHE A 94 -2.05 -10.47 0.83
C PHE A 94 -1.99 -11.56 -0.24
N VAL A 95 -3.09 -12.30 -0.38
CA VAL A 95 -3.23 -13.38 -1.38
C VAL A 95 -4.34 -13.02 -2.35
N GLY A 96 -3.99 -12.93 -3.62
CA GLY A 96 -4.89 -12.60 -4.72
C GLY A 96 -5.67 -13.82 -5.25
N PRO A 97 -6.15 -13.76 -6.50
CA PRO A 97 -5.74 -12.82 -7.55
C PRO A 97 -6.36 -11.41 -7.39
N TYR A 98 -5.53 -10.38 -7.47
CA TYR A 98 -5.98 -8.99 -7.58
C TYR A 98 -5.84 -8.50 -9.01
N LYS A 99 -6.98 -8.36 -9.70
CA LYS A 99 -7.04 -7.86 -11.09
C LYS A 99 -6.64 -6.38 -11.16
N SER A 100 -6.45 -5.85 -12.36
CA SER A 100 -6.22 -4.43 -12.59
C SER A 100 -7.29 -3.58 -11.89
N GLU A 101 -6.83 -2.50 -11.26
CA GLU A 101 -7.58 -1.54 -10.43
C GLU A 101 -8.30 -2.15 -9.20
N ALA A 102 -8.04 -3.43 -8.88
CA ALA A 102 -8.61 -4.06 -7.70
C ALA A 102 -7.98 -3.48 -6.42
N ARG A 103 -8.84 -3.18 -5.45
CA ARG A 103 -8.42 -2.77 -4.11
C ARG A 103 -7.82 -3.96 -3.35
N ILE A 104 -6.67 -3.74 -2.75
CA ILE A 104 -5.97 -4.67 -1.86
C ILE A 104 -6.00 -4.03 -0.48
N TYR A 105 -6.76 -4.57 0.47
CA TYR A 105 -6.88 -3.98 1.80
C TYR A 105 -7.08 -5.04 2.88
N GLY A 106 -6.61 -4.73 4.08
CA GLY A 106 -6.80 -5.59 5.23
C GLY A 106 -6.11 -5.08 6.47
N ARG A 107 -6.29 -5.83 7.55
CA ARG A 107 -5.67 -5.61 8.84
C ARG A 107 -4.91 -6.86 9.25
N PHE A 108 -3.75 -6.68 9.85
CA PHE A 108 -2.95 -7.77 10.41
C PHE A 108 -2.71 -7.49 11.87
N GLY A 109 -2.91 -8.50 12.71
CA GLY A 109 -2.40 -8.50 14.07
C GLY A 109 -3.39 -8.97 15.14
N PRO A 110 -2.94 -8.99 16.40
CA PRO A 110 -1.61 -8.54 16.85
C PRO A 110 -0.48 -9.45 16.33
N SER A 111 0.49 -8.87 15.63
CA SER A 111 1.53 -9.61 14.88
C SER A 111 2.96 -9.12 15.11
N PHE A 112 3.11 -8.00 15.81
CA PHE A 112 4.36 -7.43 16.30
C PHE A 112 4.13 -7.00 17.74
N TYR A 113 5.02 -7.34 18.66
CA TYR A 113 4.81 -7.14 20.09
C TYR A 113 5.86 -6.21 20.68
N ASN A 114 5.52 -4.94 20.81
CA ASN A 114 6.31 -3.98 21.56
C ASN A 114 5.42 -2.83 22.05
N GLY A 115 5.27 -2.68 23.36
CA GLY A 115 4.44 -1.62 23.94
C GLY A 115 4.94 -0.20 23.64
N SER A 116 6.20 -0.04 23.24
CA SER A 116 6.77 1.26 22.84
C SER A 116 6.51 1.60 21.38
N ALA A 117 6.13 0.64 20.53
CA ALA A 117 5.91 0.87 19.10
C ALA A 117 4.71 1.80 18.87
N HIS A 118 4.96 3.02 18.39
CA HIS A 118 3.98 4.09 18.28
C HIS A 118 3.54 4.40 16.85
N CYS A 119 4.43 4.24 15.86
CA CYS A 119 4.09 4.36 14.45
C CYS A 119 4.88 3.36 13.59
N MET A 120 4.44 3.16 12.36
CA MET A 120 5.12 2.27 11.42
C MET A 120 5.56 3.03 10.17
N MET A 121 6.60 2.53 9.51
CA MET A 121 6.98 2.88 8.15
C MET A 121 7.05 1.61 7.31
N ILE A 122 6.69 1.70 6.03
CA ILE A 122 6.95 0.61 5.09
C ILE A 122 8.42 0.68 4.68
N ASP A 123 9.12 -0.44 4.79
CA ASP A 123 10.52 -0.62 4.40
C ASP A 123 10.63 -1.11 2.96
N SER A 124 9.80 -2.08 2.57
CA SER A 124 9.74 -2.61 1.20
C SER A 124 8.38 -3.21 0.86
N ILE A 125 8.12 -3.33 -0.44
CA ILE A 125 6.99 -4.04 -1.01
C ILE A 125 7.51 -5.01 -2.07
N LYS A 126 7.02 -6.25 -2.03
CA LYS A 126 7.24 -7.24 -3.07
C LYS A 126 5.91 -7.66 -3.68
N VAL A 127 5.83 -7.60 -5.00
CA VAL A 127 4.67 -8.03 -5.78
C VAL A 127 5.06 -9.25 -6.58
N THR A 128 4.33 -10.35 -6.39
CA THR A 128 4.44 -11.54 -7.24
C THR A 128 3.19 -11.62 -8.10
N TYR A 129 3.35 -11.61 -9.42
CA TYR A 129 2.25 -11.70 -10.38
C TYR A 129 1.85 -13.17 -10.63
N MET A 130 0.68 -13.39 -11.23
CA MET A 130 0.18 -14.73 -11.57
C MET A 130 1.04 -15.46 -12.61
N ASP A 131 1.79 -14.73 -13.43
CA ASP A 131 2.78 -15.27 -14.39
C ASP A 131 4.14 -15.60 -13.72
N SER A 132 4.23 -15.52 -12.40
CA SER A 132 5.43 -15.71 -11.57
C SER A 132 6.52 -14.65 -11.75
N THR A 133 6.28 -13.57 -12.52
CA THR A 133 7.17 -12.42 -12.50
C THR A 133 7.06 -11.67 -11.17
N GLU A 134 8.16 -11.03 -10.76
CA GLU A 134 8.25 -10.34 -9.48
C GLU A 134 8.71 -8.89 -9.65
N LEU A 135 8.23 -8.03 -8.77
CA LEU A 135 8.64 -6.64 -8.63
C LEU A 135 8.94 -6.37 -7.16
N GLU A 136 10.11 -5.79 -6.89
CA GLU A 136 10.51 -5.35 -5.56
C GLU A 136 10.72 -3.85 -5.53
N LEU A 137 10.09 -3.19 -4.54
CA LEU A 137 10.05 -1.76 -4.35
C LEU A 137 10.63 -1.42 -2.97
N GLN A 138 11.73 -0.68 -2.98
CA GLN A 138 12.46 -0.22 -1.80
C GLN A 138 13.13 1.12 -2.11
N GLY A 139 13.52 1.88 -1.07
CA GLY A 139 14.18 3.18 -1.25
C GLY A 139 13.33 4.14 -2.09
N ASP A 140 13.92 4.76 -3.11
CA ASP A 140 13.22 5.75 -3.94
C ASP A 140 12.06 5.16 -4.75
N LYS A 141 12.20 3.91 -5.24
CA LYS A 141 11.10 3.21 -5.94
C LYS A 141 9.88 3.00 -5.06
N LEU A 142 10.09 2.81 -3.76
CA LEU A 142 8.99 2.70 -2.80
C LEU A 142 8.28 4.05 -2.66
N LYS A 143 9.03 5.16 -2.53
CA LYS A 143 8.45 6.51 -2.39
C LYS A 143 7.51 6.85 -3.55
N ASP A 144 7.87 6.45 -4.77
CA ASP A 144 7.06 6.71 -5.97
C ASP A 144 5.67 6.04 -5.93
N VAL A 145 5.53 4.92 -5.22
CA VAL A 145 4.26 4.18 -5.10
C VAL A 145 3.49 4.50 -3.82
N LEU A 146 4.11 5.15 -2.84
CA LEU A 146 3.46 5.62 -1.61
C LEU A 146 2.75 6.95 -1.89
N VAL A 147 1.52 6.88 -2.41
CA VAL A 147 0.72 8.07 -2.78
C VAL A 147 -0.10 8.59 -1.59
N ILE A 148 0.55 8.67 -0.44
CA ILE A 148 0.01 9.13 0.84
C ILE A 148 0.64 10.48 1.21
N GLY A 149 0.04 11.21 2.17
CA GLY A 149 0.56 12.51 2.62
C GLY A 149 2.01 12.46 3.14
N ASN A 150 2.59 13.62 3.44
CA ASN A 150 4.02 13.79 3.74
C ASN A 150 4.54 13.09 5.02
N THR A 151 3.67 12.43 5.78
CA THR A 151 4.04 11.72 7.02
C THR A 151 4.45 10.29 6.69
N THR A 152 5.72 9.96 6.95
CA THR A 152 6.25 8.61 6.73
C THR A 152 5.99 7.67 7.91
N CYS A 153 6.08 8.15 9.16
CA CYS A 153 5.75 7.33 10.33
C CYS A 153 4.28 7.43 10.70
N ARG A 154 3.50 6.39 10.39
CA ARG A 154 2.03 6.44 10.45
C ARG A 154 1.42 5.57 11.54
N ASN A 155 0.43 6.13 12.22
CA ASN A 155 -0.43 5.47 13.18
C ASN A 155 -1.89 5.93 13.00
N LEU A 156 -2.80 5.36 13.79
CA LEU A 156 -4.23 5.67 13.68
C LEU A 156 -4.56 7.16 13.92
N ILE A 157 -3.74 7.89 14.67
CA ILE A 157 -3.98 9.29 15.03
C ILE A 157 -3.58 10.22 13.88
N ASN A 158 -2.46 9.94 13.20
CA ASN A 158 -1.89 10.80 12.15
C ASN A 158 -2.07 10.23 10.72
N ARG A 159 -3.16 9.48 10.50
CA ARG A 159 -3.52 8.94 9.19
C ARG A 159 -4.20 9.93 8.26
#